data_AF-A0A834LSE3-F1
#
_entry.id   AF-A0A834LSE3-F1
#
_cell.length_a   1.000
_cell.length_b   1.000
_cell.length_c   1.000
_cell.angle_alpha   90.00
_cell.angle_beta   90.00
_cell.angle_gamma   90.00
#
_symmetry.space_group_name_H-M   'P 1'
#
loop_
_entity.id
_entity.type
_entity.pdbx_description
1 polymer ?
#
loop_
_entity_poly.entity_id
_entity_poly.type
_entity_poly.pdbx_seq_one_letter_code
_entity_poly.pdbx_strand_id
1 'polypeptide(L)'
;MFRSKLGLSFSLSIISLCLTTVEPTCSKGCDLALGSYYVSNDAYTRLVAEVSGNSVDELISYNPGTTELFILSGSRIVVPFACDCIDGEFLAHVFTYAARSGDTYDKIAKTYYANLTTAATLERSNSYPANSSIPVNATVNVTVNCSCGNASVSEAYGLFVTYPLRAEDSLELIANASNLSTDLLRRYNPGANFSAGSGLVYIPGRDKSGKYPPLKSSTGLSGGVIAGISIGVVMGTLLVFVCIYYGFCRKKKVPDKLISSKRYEDQHLQASPGSTSSRGLAARVDKSVEFSYEELAKATNDFNIGHKIGQGGFGAVYYAELRGEKAAIKKMDMMATREFLAELKVLTHVHHLNLVRLIGYCVEGSLFLVYEYIENGNLSQHLHGTGWDPLPWSTRVQIALDSARGLEYIHEHTVPVYIHRDIKTANILIDKNFRAKVADFGLTKLTEVGGSSQPTRLVGTFGYMPPEYAQYGDVSPKIDVYAFGVVLYELISAKEAIVKAGGSILESKGLVGLFEDVLNHPDPREELCKLVDPRLGDSYPIDSVRKLAQLAKACTQENPILRPSMRSAVVALMTLSSSMDDWDVGSFYENQGLVSLMSGR
;
A
#
# COMPACT_ATOMS: atom_id res chain seq x y z
N MET A 1 -33.72 -65.99 -39.01
CA MET A 1 -33.06 -65.52 -40.24
C MET A 1 -32.27 -64.25 -39.87
N PHE A 2 -30.94 -64.36 -39.93
CA PHE A 2 -29.88 -63.35 -40.03
C PHE A 2 -29.85 -62.00 -39.26
N ARG A 3 -28.74 -61.90 -38.49
CA ARG A 3 -27.91 -60.75 -38.06
C ARG A 3 -27.92 -59.49 -38.94
N SER A 4 -27.75 -58.34 -38.28
CA SER A 4 -26.90 -57.20 -38.69
C SER A 4 -26.70 -56.24 -37.49
N LYS A 5 -25.64 -56.38 -36.67
CA LYS A 5 -24.44 -55.51 -36.60
C LYS A 5 -24.57 -54.11 -37.24
N LEU A 6 -24.63 -53.08 -36.39
CA LEU A 6 -24.17 -51.74 -36.75
C LEU A 6 -23.24 -51.22 -35.64
N GLY A 7 -21.94 -51.23 -35.92
CA GLY A 7 -20.93 -50.58 -35.10
C GLY A 7 -20.87 -49.10 -35.47
N LEU A 8 -20.82 -48.23 -34.46
CA LEU A 8 -20.42 -46.84 -34.66
C LEU A 8 -18.93 -46.71 -34.31
N SER A 9 -18.17 -46.46 -35.37
CA SER A 9 -16.77 -46.08 -35.36
C SER A 9 -16.57 -44.75 -34.63
N PHE A 10 -15.68 -44.74 -33.63
CA PHE A 10 -15.08 -43.51 -33.11
C PHE A 10 -13.96 -43.09 -34.07
N SER A 11 -14.18 -42.04 -34.85
CA SER A 11 -13.14 -41.37 -35.62
C SER A 11 -12.40 -40.38 -34.71
N LEU A 12 -11.23 -40.79 -34.20
CA LEU A 12 -10.23 -39.87 -33.63
C LEU A 12 -9.64 -39.06 -34.79
N SER A 13 -10.03 -37.80 -34.90
CA SER A 13 -9.31 -36.83 -35.75
C SER A 13 -8.14 -36.29 -34.93
N ILE A 14 -6.95 -36.82 -35.18
CA ILE A 14 -5.68 -36.28 -34.68
C ILE A 14 -5.42 -34.98 -35.44
N ILE A 15 -5.74 -33.84 -34.81
CA ILE A 15 -5.23 -32.55 -35.24
C ILE A 15 -3.79 -32.47 -34.73
N SER A 16 -2.86 -32.75 -35.64
CA SER A 16 -1.43 -32.48 -35.45
C SER A 16 -1.20 -30.97 -35.49
N LEU A 17 -1.42 -30.29 -34.36
CA LEU A 17 -0.73 -29.03 -34.12
C LEU A 17 0.71 -29.38 -33.74
N CYS A 18 1.65 -29.16 -34.65
CA CYS A 18 3.05 -28.99 -34.29
C CYS A 18 3.17 -27.71 -33.44
N LEU A 19 2.82 -27.80 -32.17
CA LEU A 19 3.36 -26.93 -31.14
C LEU A 19 4.74 -27.49 -30.84
N THR A 20 5.79 -26.80 -31.28
CA THR A 20 7.08 -26.91 -30.63
C THR A 20 6.87 -26.41 -29.21
N THR A 21 6.50 -27.30 -28.30
CA THR A 21 6.56 -27.05 -26.87
C THR A 21 8.04 -26.86 -26.57
N VAL A 22 8.47 -25.61 -26.42
CA VAL A 22 9.77 -25.33 -25.80
C VAL A 22 9.65 -25.91 -24.40
N GLU A 23 10.37 -27.00 -24.13
CA GLU A 23 10.45 -27.53 -22.78
C GLU A 23 11.04 -26.43 -21.88
N PRO A 24 10.39 -26.11 -20.74
CA PRO A 24 10.90 -25.08 -19.86
C PRO A 24 12.27 -25.50 -19.34
N THR A 25 13.25 -24.61 -19.45
CA THR A 25 14.65 -24.83 -19.03
C THR A 25 14.78 -24.86 -17.50
N CYS A 26 13.84 -24.27 -16.78
CA CYS A 26 13.68 -24.40 -15.35
C CYS A 26 12.21 -24.67 -14.98
N SER A 27 11.98 -25.40 -13.88
CA SER A 27 10.63 -25.69 -13.38
C SER A 27 10.39 -25.15 -11.97
N LYS A 28 11.47 -24.89 -11.21
CA LYS A 28 11.40 -24.37 -9.84
C LYS A 28 12.67 -23.61 -9.50
N GLY A 29 12.51 -22.55 -8.72
CA GLY A 29 13.59 -21.82 -8.09
C GLY A 29 14.05 -22.42 -6.75
N CYS A 30 14.80 -21.64 -5.97
CA CYS A 30 15.26 -21.97 -4.62
C CYS A 30 15.06 -20.79 -3.67
N ASP A 31 14.70 -21.11 -2.42
CA ASP A 31 14.32 -20.12 -1.41
C ASP A 31 15.47 -19.14 -1.07
N LEU A 32 16.71 -19.52 -1.33
CA LEU A 32 17.90 -18.73 -1.02
C LEU A 32 18.98 -18.90 -2.08
N ALA A 33 19.38 -17.78 -2.66
CA ALA A 33 20.61 -17.57 -3.40
C ALA A 33 21.33 -16.34 -2.81
N LEU A 34 22.57 -16.13 -3.23
CA LEU A 34 23.40 -15.02 -2.77
C LEU A 34 23.88 -14.20 -3.95
N GLY A 35 24.05 -12.90 -3.77
CA GLY A 35 24.83 -12.03 -4.66
C GLY A 35 26.06 -11.57 -3.91
N SER A 36 27.22 -11.55 -4.56
CA SER A 36 28.42 -11.02 -3.90
C SER A 36 29.17 -10.08 -4.81
N TYR A 37 29.39 -8.85 -4.37
CA TYR A 37 30.01 -7.80 -5.17
C TYR A 37 30.81 -6.83 -4.30
N TYR A 38 31.70 -6.07 -4.95
CA TYR A 38 32.49 -5.05 -4.29
C TYR A 38 31.75 -3.72 -4.21
N VAL A 39 31.87 -3.07 -3.05
CA VAL A 39 31.36 -1.73 -2.82
C VAL A 39 32.44 -0.72 -3.22
N SER A 40 32.16 0.14 -4.21
CA SER A 40 33.17 1.04 -4.80
C SER A 40 33.40 2.35 -4.03
N ASN A 41 32.40 2.85 -3.31
CA ASN A 41 32.47 4.05 -2.46
C ASN A 41 31.92 3.70 -1.09
N ASP A 42 32.31 4.43 -0.05
CA ASP A 42 31.71 4.25 1.28
C ASP A 42 30.19 4.31 1.15
N ALA A 43 29.55 3.18 1.41
CA ALA A 43 28.12 3.01 1.21
C ALA A 43 27.47 2.91 2.58
N TYR A 44 26.39 3.65 2.77
CA TYR A 44 25.56 3.45 3.95
C TYR A 44 24.98 2.03 3.91
N THR A 45 25.17 1.27 4.99
CA THR A 45 24.67 -0.12 5.09
C THR A 45 23.17 -0.18 4.82
N ARG A 46 22.44 0.86 5.24
CA ARG A 46 21.00 1.04 4.96
C ARG A 46 20.67 1.14 3.48
N LEU A 47 21.52 1.79 2.67
CA LEU A 47 21.30 1.92 1.24
C LEU A 47 21.44 0.57 0.53
N VAL A 48 22.45 -0.21 0.91
CA VAL A 48 22.65 -1.57 0.36
C VAL A 48 21.49 -2.48 0.78
N ALA A 49 21.06 -2.40 2.03
CA ALA A 49 19.90 -3.13 2.54
C ALA A 49 18.62 -2.75 1.76
N GLU A 50 18.39 -1.46 1.54
CA GLU A 50 17.27 -0.94 0.72
C GLU A 50 17.30 -1.47 -0.71
N VAL A 51 18.42 -1.32 -1.43
CA VAL A 51 18.56 -1.74 -2.84
C VAL A 51 18.43 -3.26 -3.00
N SER A 52 18.88 -4.02 -2.01
CA SER A 52 18.77 -5.47 -2.02
C SER A 52 17.45 -6.01 -1.46
N GLY A 53 16.56 -5.16 -0.95
CA GLY A 53 15.31 -5.59 -0.32
C GLY A 53 15.50 -6.36 0.99
N ASN A 54 16.66 -6.24 1.65
CA ASN A 54 16.98 -6.92 2.90
C ASN A 54 16.86 -5.97 4.10
N SER A 55 16.67 -6.55 5.29
CA SER A 55 16.86 -5.78 6.54
C SER A 55 18.36 -5.54 6.80
N VAL A 56 18.68 -4.48 7.55
CA VAL A 56 20.07 -4.20 7.95
C VAL A 56 20.65 -5.36 8.76
N ASP A 57 19.88 -5.92 9.69
CA ASP A 57 20.28 -7.05 10.52
C ASP A 57 20.57 -8.30 9.69
N GLU A 58 19.73 -8.58 8.70
CA GLU A 58 19.93 -9.69 7.78
C GLU A 58 21.19 -9.50 6.94
N LEU A 59 21.41 -8.31 6.38
CA LEU A 59 22.61 -8.00 5.63
C LEU A 59 23.87 -8.14 6.49
N ILE A 60 23.86 -7.62 7.72
CA ILE A 60 24.98 -7.76 8.67
C ILE A 60 25.22 -9.24 9.01
N SER A 61 24.16 -10.05 9.12
CA SER A 61 24.29 -11.49 9.43
C SER A 61 25.06 -12.28 8.38
N TYR A 62 25.08 -11.82 7.12
CA TYR A 62 25.88 -12.41 6.04
C TYR A 62 27.26 -11.76 5.87
N ASN A 63 27.51 -10.62 6.52
CA ASN A 63 28.73 -9.82 6.36
C ASN A 63 29.36 -9.50 7.73
N PRO A 64 29.88 -10.52 8.44
CA PRO A 64 30.52 -10.32 9.74
C PRO A 64 31.73 -9.39 9.57
N GLY A 65 31.64 -8.18 10.14
CA GLY A 65 32.62 -7.10 9.96
C GLY A 65 32.04 -5.79 9.40
N THR A 66 30.79 -5.82 8.93
CA THR A 66 30.04 -4.61 8.54
C THR A 66 29.37 -3.98 9.75
N THR A 67 29.35 -2.64 9.80
CA THR A 67 28.64 -1.87 10.85
C THR A 67 27.24 -1.48 10.39
N GLU A 68 26.35 -1.09 11.32
CA GLU A 68 25.04 -0.52 10.96
C GLU A 68 25.12 0.80 10.18
N LEU A 69 26.23 1.53 10.31
CA LEU A 69 26.38 2.87 9.74
C LEU A 69 26.95 2.85 8.32
N PHE A 70 28.06 2.13 8.09
CA PHE A 70 28.75 2.15 6.80
C PHE A 70 29.43 0.81 6.46
N ILE A 71 29.50 0.55 5.15
CA ILE A 71 30.34 -0.46 4.51
C ILE A 71 31.52 0.28 3.87
N LEU A 72 32.73 -0.10 4.25
CA LEU A 72 33.96 0.48 3.73
C LEU A 72 34.10 0.19 2.23
N SER A 73 34.48 1.21 1.46
CA SER A 73 34.89 1.03 0.07
C SER A 73 35.97 -0.06 -0.06
N GLY A 74 35.87 -0.85 -1.11
CA GLY A 74 36.75 -1.99 -1.38
C GLY A 74 36.34 -3.28 -0.67
N SER A 75 35.33 -3.25 0.21
CA SER A 75 34.78 -4.47 0.81
C SER A 75 33.92 -5.24 -0.20
N ARG A 76 34.07 -6.57 -0.24
CA ARG A 76 33.14 -7.45 -0.96
C ARG A 76 32.06 -7.91 0.01
N ILE A 77 30.82 -7.58 -0.29
CA ILE A 77 29.67 -7.95 0.52
C ILE A 77 28.93 -9.15 -0.08
N VAL A 78 28.06 -9.75 0.71
CA VAL A 78 27.17 -10.86 0.37
C VAL A 78 25.74 -10.45 0.69
N VAL A 79 24.86 -10.60 -0.28
CA VAL A 79 23.46 -10.17 -0.22
C VAL A 79 22.58 -11.39 -0.46
N PRO A 80 21.75 -11.81 0.49
CA PRO A 80 20.81 -12.91 0.28
C PRO A 80 19.58 -12.44 -0.53
N PHE A 81 19.02 -13.34 -1.34
CA PHE A 81 17.77 -13.14 -2.06
C PHE A 81 17.15 -14.47 -2.49
N ALA A 82 15.86 -14.50 -2.82
CA ALA A 82 15.20 -15.69 -3.35
C ALA A 82 15.49 -15.85 -4.85
N CYS A 83 15.66 -17.07 -5.36
CA CYS A 83 15.91 -17.30 -6.78
C CYS A 83 14.69 -17.96 -7.40
N ASP A 84 14.06 -17.32 -8.38
CA ASP A 84 12.82 -17.75 -9.00
C ASP A 84 13.05 -18.27 -10.42
N CYS A 85 12.16 -19.14 -10.91
CA CYS A 85 12.15 -19.52 -12.32
C CYS A 85 11.19 -18.58 -13.07
N ILE A 86 11.74 -17.67 -13.87
CA ILE A 86 10.99 -16.63 -14.58
C ILE A 86 10.55 -17.21 -15.93
N ASP A 87 9.23 -17.20 -16.15
CA ASP A 87 8.56 -17.67 -17.38
C ASP A 87 8.94 -19.08 -17.86
N GLY A 88 9.52 -19.91 -16.98
CA GLY A 88 10.04 -21.23 -17.34
C GLY A 88 11.34 -21.20 -18.15
N GLU A 89 11.98 -20.03 -18.32
CA GLU A 89 13.11 -19.82 -19.23
C GLU A 89 14.46 -19.65 -18.54
N PHE A 90 14.52 -19.04 -17.36
CA PHE A 90 15.77 -18.86 -16.64
C PHE A 90 15.56 -18.59 -15.15
N LEU A 91 16.61 -18.85 -14.37
CA LEU A 91 16.64 -18.58 -12.94
C LEU A 91 17.11 -17.15 -12.67
N ALA A 92 16.27 -16.34 -12.02
CA ALA A 92 16.58 -14.98 -11.64
C ALA A 92 15.74 -14.52 -10.44
N HIS A 93 16.15 -13.41 -9.85
CA HIS A 93 15.31 -12.61 -8.96
C HIS A 93 15.06 -11.24 -9.58
N VAL A 94 13.85 -10.71 -9.40
CA VAL A 94 13.50 -9.36 -9.88
C VAL A 94 13.38 -8.44 -8.68
N PHE A 95 14.44 -7.67 -8.43
CA PHE A 95 14.41 -6.63 -7.40
C PHE A 95 13.60 -5.42 -7.89
N THR A 96 12.95 -4.72 -6.95
CA THR A 96 12.29 -3.45 -7.23
C THR A 96 13.18 -2.30 -6.80
N TYR A 97 13.63 -1.48 -7.76
CA TYR A 97 14.45 -0.29 -7.51
C TYR A 97 13.67 0.98 -7.81
N ALA A 98 13.64 1.93 -6.86
CA ALA A 98 13.04 3.25 -7.08
C ALA A 98 14.09 4.21 -7.67
N ALA A 99 13.88 4.63 -8.91
CA ALA A 99 14.82 5.49 -9.63
C ALA A 99 15.02 6.85 -8.94
N ARG A 100 16.28 7.30 -8.85
CA ARG A 100 16.68 8.58 -8.26
C ARG A 100 17.03 9.57 -9.37
N SER A 101 17.16 10.84 -9.00
CA SER A 101 17.55 11.88 -9.95
C SER A 101 18.88 11.53 -10.65
N GLY A 102 18.86 11.58 -11.98
CA GLY A 102 20.00 11.22 -12.83
C GLY A 102 20.30 9.73 -12.89
N ASP A 103 19.39 8.85 -12.48
CA ASP A 103 19.54 7.41 -12.69
C ASP A 103 19.32 7.03 -14.14
N THR A 104 20.20 6.16 -14.63
CA THR A 104 20.12 5.49 -15.93
C THR A 104 20.28 4.00 -15.70
N TYR A 105 19.88 3.15 -16.65
CA TYR A 105 20.11 1.71 -16.51
C TYR A 105 21.58 1.35 -16.26
N ASP A 106 22.51 2.07 -16.89
CA ASP A 106 23.94 1.88 -16.69
C ASP A 106 24.37 2.19 -15.25
N LYS A 107 23.91 3.32 -14.71
CA LYS A 107 24.18 3.71 -13.32
C LYS A 107 23.56 2.73 -12.32
N ILE A 108 22.33 2.27 -12.57
CA ILE A 108 21.67 1.25 -11.75
C ILE A 108 22.49 -0.04 -11.73
N ALA A 109 22.83 -0.56 -12.90
CA ALA A 109 23.55 -1.83 -13.02
C ALA A 109 24.97 -1.75 -12.41
N LYS A 110 25.73 -0.69 -12.73
CA LYS A 110 27.14 -0.56 -12.33
C LYS A 110 27.34 -0.02 -10.92
N THR A 111 26.53 0.95 -10.48
CA THR A 111 26.77 1.64 -9.21
C THR A 111 26.00 0.98 -8.07
N TYR A 112 24.70 0.72 -8.24
CA TYR A 112 23.86 0.23 -7.14
C TYR A 112 23.87 -1.30 -7.03
N TYR A 113 23.92 -2.00 -8.16
CA TYR A 113 24.00 -3.46 -8.22
C TYR A 113 25.40 -3.99 -8.57
N ALA A 114 26.40 -3.12 -8.72
CA ALA A 114 27.81 -3.47 -8.92
C ALA A 114 28.04 -4.62 -9.92
N ASN A 115 27.39 -4.52 -11.09
CA ASN A 115 27.44 -5.48 -12.20
C ASN A 115 26.80 -6.86 -11.92
N LEU A 116 25.98 -7.01 -10.88
CA LEU A 116 25.11 -8.20 -10.73
C LEU A 116 24.06 -8.31 -11.85
N THR A 117 23.83 -7.22 -12.59
CA THR A 117 23.01 -7.17 -13.79
C THR A 117 23.67 -6.25 -14.82
N THR A 118 23.07 -6.11 -16.00
CA THR A 118 23.57 -5.24 -17.06
C THR A 118 22.49 -4.28 -17.53
N ALA A 119 22.89 -3.11 -18.06
CA ALA A 119 21.94 -2.15 -18.61
C ALA A 119 21.03 -2.80 -19.69
N ALA A 120 21.59 -3.65 -20.55
CA ALA A 120 20.84 -4.38 -21.58
C ALA A 120 19.80 -5.35 -20.99
N THR A 121 20.08 -5.97 -19.84
CA THR A 121 19.07 -6.80 -19.13
C THR A 121 17.97 -5.93 -18.55
N LEU A 122 18.32 -4.77 -17.99
CA LEU A 122 17.34 -3.83 -17.44
C LEU A 122 16.44 -3.24 -18.53
N GLU A 123 17.01 -2.86 -19.68
CA GLU A 123 16.26 -2.35 -20.83
C GLU A 123 15.26 -3.35 -21.38
N ARG A 124 15.59 -4.64 -21.40
CA ARG A 124 14.65 -5.69 -21.84
C ARG A 124 13.50 -5.92 -20.86
N SER A 125 13.73 -5.64 -19.57
CA SER A 125 12.78 -5.93 -18.49
C SER A 125 11.91 -4.73 -18.12
N ASN A 126 12.12 -3.57 -18.77
CA ASN A 126 11.50 -2.30 -18.43
C ASN A 126 11.17 -1.49 -19.68
N SER A 127 10.31 -0.47 -19.56
CA SER A 127 9.81 0.29 -20.72
C SER A 127 10.37 1.72 -20.82
N TYR A 128 11.40 2.08 -20.05
CA TYR A 128 11.99 3.43 -20.10
C TYR A 128 13.00 3.54 -21.25
N PRO A 129 13.17 4.72 -21.88
CA PRO A 129 14.07 4.86 -23.02
C PRO A 129 15.54 4.61 -22.63
N ALA A 130 16.22 3.78 -23.42
CA ALA A 130 17.65 3.50 -23.28
C ALA A 130 18.47 4.79 -23.33
N ASN A 131 19.51 4.89 -22.48
CA ASN A 131 20.42 6.04 -22.38
C ASN A 131 19.80 7.39 -21.97
N SER A 132 18.57 7.38 -21.44
CA SER A 132 17.93 8.56 -20.86
C SER A 132 17.87 8.47 -19.33
N SER A 133 17.70 9.61 -18.66
CA SER A 133 17.40 9.63 -17.24
C SER A 133 16.05 8.99 -16.98
N ILE A 134 16.02 7.95 -16.16
CA ILE A 134 14.79 7.32 -15.70
C ILE A 134 14.05 8.33 -14.79
N PRO A 135 12.73 8.52 -14.94
CA PRO A 135 11.98 9.46 -14.12
C PRO A 135 12.14 9.17 -12.63
N VAL A 136 12.27 10.22 -11.81
CA VAL A 136 12.44 10.08 -10.36
C VAL A 136 11.23 9.36 -9.76
N ASN A 137 11.48 8.42 -8.85
CA ASN A 137 10.53 7.50 -8.23
C ASN A 137 9.87 6.50 -9.18
N ALA A 138 10.32 6.40 -10.44
CA ALA A 138 9.87 5.33 -11.32
C ALA A 138 10.39 3.98 -10.81
N THR A 139 9.52 2.97 -10.88
CA THR A 139 9.87 1.60 -10.50
C THR A 139 10.66 0.95 -11.63
N VAL A 140 11.87 0.48 -11.33
CA VAL A 140 12.73 -0.28 -12.23
C VAL A 140 12.82 -1.71 -11.73
N ASN A 141 12.42 -2.66 -12.57
CA ASN A 141 12.59 -4.08 -12.34
C ASN A 141 14.05 -4.45 -12.63
N VAL A 142 14.79 -4.80 -11.57
CA VAL A 142 16.20 -5.15 -11.65
C VAL A 142 16.34 -6.66 -11.59
N THR A 143 16.39 -7.27 -12.77
CA THR A 143 16.58 -8.72 -12.92
C THR A 143 18.04 -9.10 -12.67
N VAL A 144 18.28 -9.93 -11.66
CA VAL A 144 19.59 -10.51 -11.33
C VAL A 144 19.51 -12.02 -11.51
N ASN A 145 20.31 -12.56 -12.41
CA ASN A 145 20.35 -14.01 -12.64
C ASN A 145 20.94 -14.74 -11.44
N CYS A 146 20.48 -15.96 -11.21
CA CYS A 146 20.93 -16.78 -10.10
C CYS A 146 21.00 -18.25 -10.49
N SER A 147 21.54 -19.06 -9.60
CA SER A 147 21.63 -20.51 -9.76
C SER A 147 21.13 -21.18 -8.50
N CYS A 148 20.46 -22.31 -8.66
CA CYS A 148 20.01 -23.17 -7.56
C CYS A 148 20.84 -24.46 -7.47
N GLY A 149 22.02 -24.47 -8.12
CA GLY A 149 22.86 -25.66 -8.24
C GLY A 149 22.39 -26.61 -9.33
N ASN A 150 23.19 -27.65 -9.55
CA ASN A 150 22.93 -28.65 -10.58
C ASN A 150 23.36 -30.02 -10.06
N ALA A 151 22.38 -30.90 -9.79
CA ALA A 151 22.60 -32.24 -9.26
C ALA A 151 23.54 -33.09 -10.15
N SER A 152 23.52 -32.85 -11.47
CA SER A 152 24.43 -33.55 -12.40
C SER A 152 25.90 -33.14 -12.25
N VAL A 153 26.18 -31.98 -11.65
CA VAL A 153 27.55 -31.53 -11.35
C VAL A 153 27.96 -32.02 -9.96
N SER A 154 27.15 -31.73 -8.93
CA SER A 154 27.33 -32.22 -7.56
C SER A 154 26.10 -31.93 -6.68
N GLU A 155 25.70 -32.91 -5.87
CA GLU A 155 24.65 -32.74 -4.85
C GLU A 155 25.16 -32.10 -3.55
N ALA A 156 26.48 -31.92 -3.40
CA ALA A 156 27.08 -31.36 -2.18
C ALA A 156 26.87 -29.84 -2.03
N TYR A 157 26.36 -29.16 -3.07
CA TYR A 157 26.23 -27.72 -3.11
C TYR A 157 24.83 -27.32 -3.57
N GLY A 158 24.05 -26.72 -2.67
CA GLY A 158 22.67 -26.29 -2.89
C GLY A 158 22.41 -24.80 -2.70
N LEU A 159 23.45 -24.03 -2.34
CA LEU A 159 23.42 -22.58 -2.23
C LEU A 159 24.48 -22.01 -3.15
N PHE A 160 24.12 -20.98 -3.93
CA PHE A 160 25.02 -20.40 -4.92
C PHE A 160 25.08 -18.88 -4.79
N VAL A 161 26.24 -18.35 -5.14
CA VAL A 161 26.56 -16.94 -5.21
C VAL A 161 26.64 -16.52 -6.68
N THR A 162 25.83 -15.55 -7.07
CA THR A 162 25.98 -14.77 -8.30
C THR A 162 27.17 -13.82 -8.12
N TYR A 163 28.22 -14.05 -8.92
CA TYR A 163 29.53 -13.42 -8.76
C TYR A 163 29.91 -12.63 -10.03
N PRO A 164 29.88 -11.30 -10.01
CA PRO A 164 30.41 -10.47 -11.09
C PRO A 164 31.93 -10.49 -11.06
N LEU A 165 32.52 -10.86 -12.21
CA LEU A 165 33.96 -10.89 -12.43
C LEU A 165 34.53 -9.48 -12.55
N ARG A 166 35.75 -9.29 -12.03
CA ARG A 166 36.58 -8.11 -12.20
C ARG A 166 37.86 -8.44 -12.95
N ALA A 167 38.59 -7.42 -13.40
CA ALA A 167 39.78 -7.58 -14.24
C ALA A 167 40.90 -8.40 -13.57
N GLU A 168 40.95 -8.36 -12.24
CA GLU A 168 41.89 -9.09 -11.39
C GLU A 168 41.47 -10.53 -11.10
N ASP A 169 40.25 -10.94 -11.43
CA ASP A 169 39.77 -12.29 -11.13
C ASP A 169 40.36 -13.33 -12.08
N SER A 170 40.57 -14.52 -11.53
CA SER A 170 40.92 -15.72 -12.30
C SER A 170 40.23 -16.93 -11.68
N LEU A 171 40.14 -18.01 -12.46
CA LEU A 171 39.57 -19.27 -11.99
C LEU A 171 40.33 -19.79 -10.76
N GLU A 172 41.66 -19.67 -10.76
CA GLU A 172 42.54 -20.11 -9.68
C GLU A 172 42.36 -19.26 -8.41
N LEU A 173 42.26 -17.94 -8.56
CA LEU A 173 42.05 -17.03 -7.43
C LEU A 173 40.70 -17.28 -6.76
N ILE A 174 39.63 -17.43 -7.57
CA ILE A 174 38.28 -17.71 -7.05
C ILE A 174 38.20 -19.10 -6.41
N ALA A 175 38.81 -20.12 -7.03
CA ALA A 175 38.89 -21.47 -6.48
C ALA A 175 39.60 -21.48 -5.11
N ASN A 176 40.76 -20.81 -5.01
CA ASN A 176 41.51 -20.73 -3.78
C ASN A 176 40.76 -19.96 -2.68
N ALA A 177 40.17 -18.79 -3.01
CA ALA A 177 39.40 -17.99 -2.06
C ALA A 177 38.15 -18.70 -1.53
N SER A 178 37.51 -19.53 -2.36
CA SER A 178 36.34 -20.31 -1.98
C SER A 178 36.70 -21.67 -1.35
N ASN A 179 37.95 -22.10 -1.43
CA ASN A 179 38.40 -23.45 -1.09
C ASN A 179 37.60 -24.53 -1.87
N LEU A 180 37.53 -24.36 -3.19
CA LEU A 180 36.88 -25.24 -4.15
C LEU A 180 37.86 -25.62 -5.27
N SER A 181 37.61 -26.72 -5.98
CA SER A 181 38.45 -27.08 -7.13
C SER A 181 38.08 -26.27 -8.38
N THR A 182 39.08 -25.97 -9.21
CA THR A 182 38.91 -25.28 -10.49
C THR A 182 38.00 -26.08 -11.45
N ASP A 183 38.10 -27.41 -11.44
CA ASP A 183 37.23 -28.28 -12.25
C ASP A 183 35.75 -28.22 -11.83
N LEU A 184 35.48 -28.08 -10.52
CA LEU A 184 34.11 -27.91 -10.04
C LEU A 184 33.52 -26.59 -10.54
N LEU A 185 34.26 -25.50 -10.40
CA LEU A 185 33.83 -24.17 -10.85
C LEU A 185 33.61 -24.11 -12.37
N ARG A 186 34.46 -24.76 -13.17
CA ARG A 186 34.28 -24.89 -14.62
C ARG A 186 33.01 -25.66 -14.99
N ARG A 187 32.70 -26.76 -14.29
CA ARG A 187 31.49 -27.55 -14.56
C ARG A 187 30.20 -26.80 -14.23
N TYR A 188 30.21 -25.95 -13.20
CA TYR A 188 29.08 -25.06 -12.91
C TYR A 188 28.98 -23.87 -13.86
N ASN A 189 30.07 -23.48 -14.53
CA ASN A 189 30.14 -22.34 -15.43
C ASN A 189 30.71 -22.74 -16.79
N PRO A 190 30.02 -23.64 -17.52
CA PRO A 190 30.53 -24.15 -18.79
C PRO A 190 30.75 -23.01 -19.79
N GLY A 191 31.96 -22.90 -20.33
CA GLY A 191 32.33 -21.88 -21.31
C GLY A 191 32.62 -20.48 -20.73
N ALA A 192 32.53 -20.28 -19.41
CA ALA A 192 32.84 -19.00 -18.81
C ALA A 192 34.36 -18.71 -18.84
N ASN A 193 34.73 -17.49 -19.26
CA ASN A 193 36.09 -17.00 -19.13
C ASN A 193 36.22 -16.20 -17.82
N PHE A 194 36.77 -16.83 -16.79
CA PHE A 194 36.94 -16.24 -15.46
C PHE A 194 37.89 -15.03 -15.43
N SER A 195 38.68 -14.82 -16.49
CA SER A 195 39.60 -13.68 -16.62
C SER A 195 39.10 -12.65 -17.65
N ALA A 196 37.81 -12.68 -18.01
CA ALA A 196 37.21 -11.72 -18.93
C ALA A 196 37.11 -10.29 -18.36
N GLY A 197 37.30 -10.12 -17.05
CA GLY A 197 37.17 -8.84 -16.37
C GLY A 197 35.75 -8.30 -16.22
N SER A 198 34.76 -9.03 -16.73
CA SER A 198 33.34 -8.71 -16.69
C SER A 198 32.51 -9.97 -16.92
N GLY A 199 31.20 -9.89 -16.64
CA GLY A 199 30.27 -11.02 -16.73
C GLY A 199 30.04 -11.70 -15.38
N LEU A 200 29.09 -12.63 -15.34
CA LEU A 200 28.67 -13.34 -14.14
C LEU A 200 29.17 -14.78 -14.17
N VAL A 201 29.60 -15.27 -13.01
CA VAL A 201 29.79 -16.70 -12.73
C VAL A 201 29.01 -17.07 -11.48
N TYR A 202 28.62 -18.34 -11.38
CA TYR A 202 27.90 -18.89 -10.23
C TYR A 202 28.82 -19.82 -9.47
N ILE A 203 29.08 -19.48 -8.21
CA ILE A 203 29.98 -20.25 -7.35
C ILE A 203 29.21 -20.82 -6.15
N PRO A 204 29.52 -22.02 -5.65
CA PRO A 204 28.92 -22.51 -4.42
C PRO A 204 29.11 -21.52 -3.27
N GLY A 205 28.03 -21.27 -2.53
CA GLY A 205 27.94 -20.32 -1.42
C GLY A 205 27.90 -21.01 -0.07
N ARG A 206 28.44 -20.33 0.95
CA ARG A 206 28.37 -20.78 2.34
C ARG A 206 27.15 -20.18 3.02
N ASP A 207 26.53 -20.94 3.91
CA ASP A 207 25.48 -20.43 4.79
C ASP A 207 26.04 -19.57 5.92
N LYS A 208 25.16 -19.07 6.81
CA LYS A 208 25.53 -18.25 7.97
C LYS A 208 26.49 -18.96 8.94
N SER A 209 26.62 -20.28 8.87
CA SER A 209 27.56 -21.07 9.67
C SER A 209 28.92 -21.28 9.00
N GLY A 210 29.10 -20.75 7.78
CA GLY A 210 30.33 -20.90 7.00
C GLY A 210 30.46 -22.25 6.28
N LYS A 211 29.37 -23.02 6.18
CA LYS A 211 29.37 -24.35 5.54
C LYS A 211 28.66 -24.32 4.19
N TYR A 212 29.05 -25.24 3.30
CA TYR A 212 28.33 -25.47 2.05
C TYR A 212 27.09 -26.34 2.32
N PRO A 213 25.86 -25.81 2.15
CA PRO A 213 24.67 -26.62 2.31
C PRO A 213 24.50 -27.56 1.10
N PRO A 214 24.05 -28.80 1.30
CA PRO A 214 23.79 -29.73 0.19
C PRO A 214 22.53 -29.34 -0.60
N LEU A 215 22.44 -29.84 -1.83
CA LEU A 215 21.29 -29.65 -2.70
C LEU A 215 20.04 -30.35 -2.12
N LYS A 216 18.94 -29.63 -1.97
CA LYS A 216 17.68 -30.21 -1.49
C LYS A 216 17.05 -31.05 -2.61
N SER A 217 17.03 -32.38 -2.45
CA SER A 217 16.26 -33.26 -3.32
C SER A 217 14.76 -33.03 -3.09
N SER A 218 14.04 -32.56 -4.12
CA SER A 218 12.59 -32.61 -4.11
C SER A 218 12.16 -34.06 -4.30
N THR A 219 11.88 -34.77 -3.20
CA THR A 219 11.17 -36.04 -3.27
C THR A 219 9.75 -35.76 -3.74
N GLY A 220 9.49 -35.96 -5.03
CA GLY A 220 8.14 -36.11 -5.54
C GLY A 220 7.43 -37.26 -4.81
N LEU A 221 6.11 -37.17 -4.64
CA LEU A 221 5.33 -38.24 -4.02
C LEU A 221 5.54 -39.55 -4.80
N SER A 222 5.86 -40.62 -4.07
CA SER A 222 5.97 -41.98 -4.61
C SER A 222 4.75 -42.34 -5.45
N GLY A 223 4.95 -42.94 -6.62
CA GLY A 223 3.88 -43.42 -7.49
C GLY A 223 2.87 -44.35 -6.80
N GLY A 224 3.26 -44.98 -5.66
CA GLY A 224 2.33 -45.74 -4.81
C GLY A 224 1.27 -44.88 -4.11
N VAL A 225 1.58 -43.63 -3.75
CA VAL A 225 0.62 -42.70 -3.13
C VAL A 225 -0.38 -42.18 -4.17
N ILE A 226 0.08 -41.94 -5.40
CA ILE A 226 -0.78 -41.53 -6.53
C ILE A 226 -1.75 -42.66 -6.91
N ALA A 227 -1.27 -43.91 -6.92
CA ALA A 227 -2.12 -45.08 -7.13
C ALA A 227 -3.16 -45.25 -6.00
N GLY A 228 -2.76 -45.01 -4.73
CA GLY A 228 -3.65 -45.10 -3.57
C GLY A 228 -4.77 -44.06 -3.57
N ILE A 229 -4.46 -42.79 -3.90
CA ILE A 229 -5.46 -41.71 -3.99
C ILE A 229 -6.48 -41.99 -5.11
N SER A 230 -6.01 -42.51 -6.25
CA SER A 230 -6.87 -42.84 -7.39
C SER A 230 -7.87 -43.96 -7.05
N ILE A 231 -7.45 -44.99 -6.31
CA ILE A 231 -8.32 -46.09 -5.87
C ILE A 231 -9.33 -45.60 -4.83
N GLY A 232 -8.90 -44.74 -3.89
CA GLY A 232 -9.75 -44.16 -2.87
C GLY A 232 -10.90 -43.32 -3.44
N VAL A 233 -10.63 -42.51 -4.48
CA VAL A 233 -11.65 -41.68 -5.14
C VAL A 233 -12.66 -42.55 -5.91
N VAL A 234 -12.23 -43.62 -6.57
CA VAL A 234 -13.14 -44.54 -7.29
C VAL A 234 -14.03 -45.31 -6.29
N MET A 235 -13.48 -45.77 -5.17
CA MET A 235 -14.25 -46.45 -4.13
C MET A 235 -15.23 -45.50 -3.42
N GLY A 236 -14.81 -44.26 -3.13
CA GLY A 236 -15.66 -43.24 -2.53
C GLY A 236 -16.82 -42.83 -3.42
N THR A 237 -16.57 -42.65 -4.72
CA THR A 237 -17.63 -42.33 -5.69
C THR A 237 -18.62 -43.48 -5.88
N LEU A 238 -18.16 -44.73 -5.93
CA LEU A 238 -19.03 -45.91 -5.95
C LEU A 238 -19.92 -46.01 -4.69
N LEU A 239 -19.38 -45.74 -3.51
CA LEU A 239 -20.15 -45.73 -2.26
C LEU A 239 -21.23 -44.65 -2.24
N VAL A 240 -20.92 -43.44 -2.73
CA VAL A 240 -21.90 -42.35 -2.84
C VAL A 240 -23.04 -42.71 -3.81
N PHE A 241 -22.73 -43.34 -4.95
CA PHE A 241 -23.75 -43.81 -5.89
C PHE A 241 -24.65 -44.89 -5.28
N VAL A 242 -24.09 -45.83 -4.49
CA VAL A 242 -24.87 -46.86 -3.78
C VAL A 242 -25.78 -46.24 -2.71
N CYS A 243 -25.28 -45.25 -1.96
CA CYS A 243 -26.06 -44.52 -0.96
C CYS A 243 -27.22 -43.73 -1.58
N ILE A 244 -26.99 -43.07 -2.73
CA ILE A 244 -28.03 -42.35 -3.47
C ILE A 244 -29.08 -43.33 -4.02
N TYR A 245 -28.65 -44.46 -4.58
CA TYR A 245 -29.55 -45.51 -5.08
C TYR A 245 -30.46 -46.06 -3.97
N TYR A 246 -29.90 -46.39 -2.80
CA TYR A 246 -30.68 -46.85 -1.64
C TYR A 246 -31.58 -45.75 -1.06
N GLY A 247 -31.15 -44.48 -1.08
CA GLY A 247 -31.96 -43.34 -0.65
C GLY A 247 -33.20 -43.12 -1.53
N PHE A 248 -33.08 -43.32 -2.84
CA PHE A 248 -34.20 -43.22 -3.78
C PHE A 248 -35.15 -44.42 -3.71
N CYS A 249 -34.64 -45.64 -3.49
CA CYS A 249 -35.48 -46.83 -3.35
C CYS A 249 -36.32 -46.83 -2.05
N ARG A 250 -35.93 -46.08 -1.01
CA ARG A 250 -36.69 -46.00 0.26
C ARG A 250 -37.79 -44.93 0.29
N LYS A 251 -37.89 -44.05 -0.72
CA LYS A 251 -38.91 -42.99 -0.80
C LYS A 251 -40.16 -43.36 -1.62
N LYS A 252 -40.68 -44.59 -1.44
CA LYS A 252 -42.06 -44.93 -1.79
C LYS A 252 -42.74 -45.67 -0.64
N LYS A 253 -43.25 -44.89 0.33
CA LYS A 253 -44.48 -45.14 1.10
C LYS A 253 -44.75 -43.90 1.98
N VAL A 254 -45.95 -43.37 1.86
CA VAL A 254 -46.57 -42.18 2.50
C VAL A 254 -48.03 -42.59 2.77
N PRO A 255 -48.87 -41.93 3.61
CA PRO A 255 -48.72 -40.98 4.74
C PRO A 255 -49.46 -41.46 6.03
N ASP A 256 -49.46 -40.70 7.14
CA ASP A 256 -50.61 -39.86 7.60
C ASP A 256 -50.51 -39.31 9.04
N LYS A 257 -50.92 -38.04 9.20
CA LYS A 257 -51.57 -37.35 10.35
C LYS A 257 -50.81 -37.19 11.69
N LEU A 258 -51.02 -36.18 12.56
CA LEU A 258 -51.71 -34.86 12.65
C LEU A 258 -51.49 -34.38 14.12
N ILE A 259 -51.53 -33.06 14.42
CA ILE A 259 -51.75 -32.41 15.76
C ILE A 259 -50.56 -32.49 16.75
N SER A 260 -50.18 -31.50 17.59
CA SER A 260 -50.45 -30.07 17.82
C SER A 260 -49.61 -29.65 19.04
N SER A 261 -49.41 -28.33 19.19
CA SER A 261 -49.29 -27.58 20.45
C SER A 261 -47.92 -27.40 21.12
N LYS A 262 -47.53 -26.11 21.14
CA LYS A 262 -47.02 -25.27 22.27
C LYS A 262 -46.73 -26.04 23.57
N ARG A 263 -45.65 -25.73 24.32
CA ARG A 263 -45.46 -24.45 25.05
C ARG A 263 -44.07 -24.42 25.72
N TYR A 264 -43.58 -23.19 25.95
CA TYR A 264 -42.47 -22.77 26.83
C TYR A 264 -42.60 -23.30 28.27
N GLU A 265 -41.47 -23.63 28.90
CA GLU A 265 -41.27 -23.38 30.33
C GLU A 265 -39.78 -23.22 30.68
N ASP A 266 -39.55 -22.33 31.63
CA ASP A 266 -38.30 -21.81 32.19
C ASP A 266 -38.34 -22.15 33.70
N GLN A 267 -37.22 -22.57 34.31
CA GLN A 267 -36.91 -22.37 35.75
C GLN A 267 -35.58 -23.01 36.19
N HIS A 268 -34.60 -22.14 36.50
CA HIS A 268 -33.96 -21.92 37.82
C HIS A 268 -33.64 -23.08 38.79
N LEU A 269 -32.39 -23.09 39.30
CA LEU A 269 -31.93 -23.38 40.69
C LEU A 269 -30.39 -23.15 40.77
N GLN A 270 -29.92 -22.02 41.30
CA GLN A 270 -29.50 -21.71 42.69
C GLN A 270 -28.01 -21.98 43.03
N ALA A 271 -27.45 -21.00 43.74
CA ALA A 271 -26.03 -20.68 43.97
C ALA A 271 -25.50 -21.15 45.35
N SER A 272 -24.17 -21.11 45.56
CA SER A 272 -23.49 -20.37 46.66
C SER A 272 -21.92 -20.50 46.59
N PRO A 273 -21.09 -19.78 47.39
CA PRO A 273 -20.42 -18.55 46.95
C PRO A 273 -18.90 -18.48 47.25
N GLY A 274 -18.22 -17.46 46.71
CA GLY A 274 -16.81 -17.16 47.02
C GLY A 274 -16.30 -15.79 46.53
N SER A 275 -16.53 -14.77 47.36
CA SER A 275 -15.67 -13.58 47.64
C SER A 275 -15.24 -12.57 46.55
N THR A 276 -15.68 -11.32 46.79
CA THR A 276 -15.01 -9.99 46.66
C THR A 276 -15.09 -9.14 45.37
N SER A 277 -16.02 -8.16 45.42
CA SER A 277 -15.91 -6.72 45.10
C SER A 277 -14.91 -6.28 44.00
N SER A 278 -15.32 -5.64 42.90
CA SER A 278 -16.00 -4.33 42.89
C SER A 278 -16.62 -4.03 41.52
N ARG A 279 -17.86 -3.53 41.52
CA ARG A 279 -18.49 -2.89 40.35
C ARG A 279 -18.08 -1.41 40.35
N GLY A 280 -17.28 -1.03 39.36
CA GLY A 280 -17.10 0.33 38.90
C GLY A 280 -17.36 0.35 37.39
N LEU A 281 -18.30 1.18 36.97
CA LEU A 281 -18.84 1.37 35.63
C LEU A 281 -17.74 1.55 34.57
N ALA A 282 -17.26 0.46 33.96
CA ALA A 282 -16.41 0.52 32.78
C ALA A 282 -17.31 0.65 31.55
N ALA A 283 -17.36 1.87 31.00
CA ALA A 283 -17.85 2.09 29.65
C ALA A 283 -17.20 1.07 28.71
N ARG A 284 -18.03 0.37 27.94
CA ARG A 284 -17.60 -0.56 26.89
C ARG A 284 -16.68 0.19 25.94
N VAL A 285 -15.38 -0.08 26.03
CA VAL A 285 -14.44 0.17 24.95
C VAL A 285 -14.73 -0.93 23.93
N ASP A 286 -15.41 -0.57 22.85
CA ASP A 286 -15.73 -1.50 21.77
C ASP A 286 -14.42 -1.89 21.09
N LYS A 287 -13.91 -3.08 21.41
CA LYS A 287 -12.71 -3.63 20.77
C LYS A 287 -13.04 -3.81 19.29
N SER A 288 -12.24 -3.22 18.40
CA SER A 288 -12.34 -3.46 16.95
C SER A 288 -12.44 -4.96 16.67
N VAL A 289 -13.42 -5.34 15.83
CA VAL A 289 -13.78 -6.74 15.62
C VAL A 289 -12.76 -7.41 14.69
N GLU A 290 -12.28 -8.59 15.05
CA GLU A 290 -11.51 -9.43 14.14
C GLU A 290 -12.46 -10.22 13.24
N PHE A 291 -12.31 -10.07 11.93
CA PHE A 291 -13.09 -10.74 10.89
C PHE A 291 -12.27 -11.88 10.27
N SER A 292 -12.94 -12.94 9.79
CA SER A 292 -12.27 -13.98 9.00
C SER A 292 -12.16 -13.56 7.54
N TYR A 293 -11.19 -14.15 6.82
CA TYR A 293 -11.04 -13.92 5.38
C TYR A 293 -12.31 -14.28 4.61
N GLU A 294 -12.95 -15.42 4.92
CA GLU A 294 -14.15 -15.89 4.24
C GLU A 294 -15.32 -14.93 4.41
N GLU A 295 -15.45 -14.29 5.58
CA GLU A 295 -16.51 -13.31 5.82
C GLU A 295 -16.33 -12.09 4.91
N LEU A 296 -15.10 -11.56 4.81
CA LEU A 296 -14.78 -10.41 3.97
C LEU A 296 -14.87 -10.76 2.47
N ALA A 297 -14.38 -11.93 2.07
CA ALA A 297 -14.47 -12.42 0.70
C ALA A 297 -15.92 -12.58 0.27
N LYS A 298 -16.77 -13.19 1.10
CA LYS A 298 -18.21 -13.33 0.82
C LYS A 298 -18.90 -11.96 0.69
N ALA A 299 -18.60 -11.02 1.59
CA ALA A 299 -19.22 -9.69 1.57
C ALA A 299 -18.82 -8.84 0.35
N THR A 300 -17.65 -9.13 -0.23
CA THR A 300 -17.10 -8.42 -1.40
C THR A 300 -17.27 -9.19 -2.72
N ASN A 301 -17.90 -10.36 -2.71
CA ASN A 301 -17.96 -11.29 -3.85
C ASN A 301 -16.55 -11.64 -4.38
N ASP A 302 -15.70 -12.13 -3.48
CA ASP A 302 -14.28 -12.44 -3.70
C ASP A 302 -13.46 -11.24 -4.19
N PHE A 303 -13.66 -10.08 -3.54
CA PHE A 303 -12.99 -8.82 -3.89
C PHE A 303 -13.16 -8.45 -5.37
N ASN A 304 -14.38 -8.61 -5.87
CA ASN A 304 -14.72 -8.32 -7.26
C ASN A 304 -14.36 -6.87 -7.62
N ILE A 305 -13.81 -6.67 -8.82
CA ILE A 305 -13.43 -5.34 -9.31
C ILE A 305 -14.63 -4.37 -9.37
N GLY A 306 -15.85 -4.89 -9.58
CA GLY A 306 -17.08 -4.10 -9.58
C GLY A 306 -17.44 -3.50 -8.22
N HIS A 307 -16.86 -4.00 -7.12
CA HIS A 307 -17.00 -3.42 -5.79
C HIS A 307 -15.83 -2.52 -5.39
N LYS A 308 -14.81 -2.37 -6.24
CA LYS A 308 -13.65 -1.53 -5.95
C LYS A 308 -14.05 -0.06 -6.01
N ILE A 309 -13.91 0.63 -4.89
CA ILE A 309 -14.26 2.06 -4.74
C ILE A 309 -13.02 2.97 -4.70
N GLY A 310 -11.83 2.39 -4.53
CA GLY A 310 -10.59 3.17 -4.52
C GLY A 310 -9.34 2.30 -4.65
N GLN A 311 -8.25 2.93 -5.04
CA GLN A 311 -6.89 2.37 -5.01
C GLN A 311 -5.97 3.43 -4.41
N GLY A 312 -5.28 3.09 -3.33
CA GLY A 312 -4.24 3.92 -2.73
C GLY A 312 -2.86 3.29 -2.88
N GLY A 313 -1.85 3.98 -2.35
CA GLY A 313 -0.45 3.50 -2.34
C GLY A 313 -0.21 2.27 -1.48
N PHE A 314 -1.14 1.94 -0.57
CA PHE A 314 -1.02 0.81 0.36
C PHE A 314 -2.01 -0.32 0.11
N GLY A 315 -2.83 -0.24 -0.95
CA GLY A 315 -3.82 -1.27 -1.25
C GLY A 315 -5.06 -0.77 -1.98
N ALA A 316 -6.02 -1.67 -2.13
CA ALA A 316 -7.30 -1.44 -2.79
C ALA A 316 -8.44 -1.38 -1.77
N VAL A 317 -9.41 -0.50 -1.99
CA VAL A 317 -10.60 -0.36 -1.13
C VAL A 317 -11.83 -0.86 -1.87
N TYR A 318 -12.61 -1.72 -1.21
CA TYR A 318 -13.82 -2.32 -1.74
C TYR A 318 -15.03 -1.93 -0.90
N TYR A 319 -16.15 -1.65 -1.55
CA TYR A 319 -17.46 -1.58 -0.91
C TYR A 319 -17.93 -2.97 -0.53
N ALA A 320 -18.57 -3.09 0.63
CA ALA A 320 -19.24 -4.31 1.06
C ALA A 320 -20.46 -4.00 1.92
N GLU A 321 -21.42 -4.92 1.93
CA GLU A 321 -22.44 -5.00 2.99
C GLU A 321 -22.04 -6.12 3.95
N LEU A 322 -21.50 -5.73 5.09
CA LEU A 322 -20.97 -6.65 6.11
C LEU A 322 -21.91 -6.65 7.31
N ARG A 323 -22.50 -7.81 7.62
CA ARG A 323 -23.47 -7.97 8.73
C ARG A 323 -24.67 -6.99 8.67
N GLY A 324 -25.08 -6.59 7.47
CA GLY A 324 -26.18 -5.65 7.26
C GLY A 324 -25.81 -4.17 7.35
N GLU A 325 -24.52 -3.84 7.53
CA GLU A 325 -24.01 -2.48 7.51
C GLU A 325 -23.10 -2.24 6.29
N LYS A 326 -23.12 -1.02 5.75
CA LYS A 326 -22.23 -0.62 4.66
C LYS A 326 -20.81 -0.43 5.21
N ALA A 327 -19.84 -1.08 4.58
CA ALA A 327 -18.44 -1.04 4.99
C ALA A 327 -17.52 -0.75 3.80
N ALA A 328 -16.38 -0.14 4.10
CA ALA A 328 -15.25 -0.05 3.20
C ALA A 328 -14.14 -1.00 3.68
N ILE A 329 -13.77 -1.98 2.84
CA ILE A 329 -12.74 -2.97 3.15
C ILE A 329 -11.48 -2.60 2.37
N LYS A 330 -10.46 -2.13 3.09
CA LYS A 330 -9.13 -1.84 2.54
C LYS A 330 -8.29 -3.12 2.61
N LYS A 331 -8.09 -3.75 1.45
CA LYS A 331 -7.14 -4.86 1.26
C LYS A 331 -5.75 -4.27 1.08
N MET A 332 -4.89 -4.48 2.07
CA MET A 332 -3.54 -3.94 2.06
C MET A 332 -2.61 -4.76 1.16
N ASP A 333 -1.61 -4.11 0.58
CA ASP A 333 -0.46 -4.80 0.00
C ASP A 333 0.32 -5.51 1.13
N MET A 334 0.81 -6.73 0.88
CA MET A 334 1.59 -7.47 1.88
C MET A 334 2.86 -6.71 2.29
N MET A 335 3.41 -5.89 1.39
CA MET A 335 4.57 -5.02 1.69
C MET A 335 4.22 -3.83 2.61
N ALA A 336 2.93 -3.50 2.81
CA ALA A 336 2.44 -2.38 3.60
C ALA A 336 2.14 -2.73 5.08
N THR A 337 2.86 -3.72 5.64
CA THR A 337 2.61 -4.22 7.00
C THR A 337 2.81 -3.14 8.08
N ARG A 338 3.79 -2.23 7.91
CA ARG A 338 4.02 -1.15 8.88
C ARG A 338 2.89 -0.14 8.88
N GLU A 339 2.42 0.25 7.70
CA GLU A 339 1.31 1.17 7.51
C GLU A 339 0.00 0.58 8.05
N PHE A 340 -0.22 -0.73 7.84
CA PHE A 340 -1.32 -1.48 8.47
C PHE A 340 -1.28 -1.40 10.01
N LEU A 341 -0.12 -1.71 10.61
CA LEU A 341 0.03 -1.68 12.08
C LEU A 341 -0.10 -0.25 12.64
N ALA A 342 0.41 0.75 11.92
CA ALA A 342 0.27 2.15 12.32
C ALA A 342 -1.21 2.57 12.33
N GLU A 343 -1.94 2.29 11.25
CA GLU A 343 -3.35 2.62 11.13
C GLU A 343 -4.22 1.89 12.16
N LEU A 344 -3.99 0.58 12.35
CA LEU A 344 -4.67 -0.21 13.37
C LEU A 344 -4.42 0.34 14.78
N LYS A 345 -3.17 0.71 15.10
CA LYS A 345 -2.81 1.26 16.41
C LYS A 345 -3.51 2.59 16.70
N VAL A 346 -3.62 3.47 15.70
CA VAL A 346 -4.26 4.78 15.86
C VAL A 346 -5.76 4.62 16.03
N LEU A 347 -6.41 3.97 15.07
CA LEU A 347 -7.88 3.93 14.97
C LEU A 347 -8.57 3.05 16.01
N THR A 348 -7.82 2.21 16.72
CA THR A 348 -8.29 1.50 17.92
C THR A 348 -8.33 2.40 19.16
N HIS A 349 -7.67 3.57 19.13
CA HIS A 349 -7.55 4.48 20.27
C HIS A 349 -8.20 5.85 20.03
N VAL A 350 -8.54 6.20 18.78
CA VAL A 350 -9.11 7.50 18.43
C VAL A 350 -10.53 7.34 17.89
N HIS A 351 -11.48 8.08 18.47
CA HIS A 351 -12.88 8.07 18.06
C HIS A 351 -13.44 9.48 18.07
N HIS A 352 -13.81 9.98 16.89
CA HIS A 352 -14.32 11.34 16.74
C HIS A 352 -15.24 11.43 15.52
N LEU A 353 -16.25 12.31 15.58
CA LEU A 353 -17.24 12.49 14.52
C LEU A 353 -16.61 12.80 13.16
N ASN A 354 -15.54 13.61 13.15
CA ASN A 354 -14.81 14.03 11.96
C ASN A 354 -13.59 13.16 11.63
N LEU A 355 -13.49 11.95 12.18
CA LEU A 355 -12.53 10.93 11.76
C LEU A 355 -13.29 9.72 11.22
N VAL A 356 -12.71 9.01 10.26
CA VAL A 356 -13.29 7.74 9.79
C VAL A 356 -13.12 6.68 10.87
N ARG A 357 -14.22 6.01 11.21
CA ARG A 357 -14.25 4.96 12.22
C ARG A 357 -13.79 3.61 11.66
N LEU A 358 -12.83 2.99 12.33
CA LEU A 358 -12.49 1.58 12.12
C LEU A 358 -13.54 0.69 12.80
N ILE A 359 -14.13 -0.22 12.04
CA ILE A 359 -15.05 -1.26 12.52
C ILE A 359 -14.25 -2.48 12.99
N GLY A 360 -13.22 -2.87 12.23
CA GLY A 360 -12.43 -4.07 12.52
C GLY A 360 -11.29 -4.33 11.56
N TYR A 361 -10.70 -5.52 11.65
CA TYR A 361 -9.55 -5.92 10.84
C TYR A 361 -9.56 -7.43 10.56
N CYS A 362 -8.75 -7.87 9.61
CA CYS A 362 -8.45 -9.29 9.34
C CYS A 362 -6.96 -9.44 9.03
N VAL A 363 -6.34 -10.48 9.58
CA VAL A 363 -4.92 -10.83 9.32
C VAL A 363 -4.75 -12.21 8.70
N GLU A 364 -5.85 -12.90 8.40
CA GLU A 364 -5.85 -14.22 7.76
C GLU A 364 -5.64 -14.11 6.25
N GLY A 365 -4.60 -14.74 5.73
CA GLY A 365 -4.24 -14.79 4.31
C GLY A 365 -3.69 -13.47 3.74
N SER A 366 -4.32 -12.34 4.08
CA SER A 366 -3.88 -10.98 3.74
C SER A 366 -4.29 -10.00 4.85
N LEU A 367 -3.80 -8.76 4.78
CA LEU A 367 -4.06 -7.73 5.78
C LEU A 367 -5.24 -6.85 5.33
N PHE A 368 -6.28 -6.75 6.16
CA PHE A 368 -7.46 -5.96 5.85
C PHE A 368 -7.85 -5.04 7.00
N LEU A 369 -8.28 -3.83 6.65
CA LEU A 369 -8.91 -2.89 7.55
C LEU A 369 -10.35 -2.64 7.10
N VAL A 370 -11.30 -2.72 8.02
CA VAL A 370 -12.74 -2.58 7.77
C VAL A 370 -13.21 -1.28 8.42
N TYR A 371 -13.71 -0.36 7.60
CA TYR A 371 -14.17 0.96 8.04
C TYR A 371 -15.66 1.13 7.80
N GLU A 372 -16.25 2.12 8.48
CA GLU A 372 -17.53 2.66 8.04
C GLU A 372 -17.43 3.15 6.59
N TYR A 373 -18.44 2.85 5.78
CA TYR A 373 -18.53 3.40 4.44
C TYR A 373 -19.03 4.85 4.51
N ILE A 374 -18.28 5.77 3.90
CA ILE A 374 -18.62 7.19 3.84
C ILE A 374 -19.21 7.51 2.45
N GLU A 375 -20.45 7.98 2.42
CA GLU A 375 -21.20 8.21 1.19
C GLU A 375 -20.89 9.58 0.59
N ASN A 376 -20.59 9.66 -0.71
CA ASN A 376 -20.16 10.85 -1.49
C ASN A 376 -18.65 10.93 -1.77
N GLY A 377 -17.87 9.90 -1.43
CA GLY A 377 -16.46 9.83 -1.86
C GLY A 377 -15.56 10.83 -1.13
N ASN A 378 -14.49 11.28 -1.79
CA ASN A 378 -13.48 12.17 -1.20
C ASN A 378 -13.51 13.59 -1.77
N LEU A 379 -13.01 14.56 -1.01
CA LEU A 379 -13.02 15.98 -1.37
C LEU A 379 -12.29 16.28 -2.67
N SER A 380 -11.22 15.54 -3.02
CA SER A 380 -10.53 15.71 -4.30
C SER A 380 -11.44 15.40 -5.49
N GLN A 381 -12.32 14.39 -5.39
CA GLN A 381 -13.30 14.09 -6.44
C GLN A 381 -14.31 15.22 -6.65
N HIS A 382 -14.75 15.88 -5.57
CA HIS A 382 -15.66 17.03 -5.65
C HIS A 382 -14.98 18.28 -6.23
N LEU A 383 -13.70 18.51 -5.88
CA LEU A 383 -12.97 19.69 -6.33
C LEU A 383 -12.41 19.52 -7.75
N HIS A 384 -11.81 18.39 -8.07
CA HIS A 384 -11.02 18.18 -9.29
C HIS A 384 -11.65 17.18 -10.28
N GLY A 385 -12.56 16.33 -9.79
CA GLY A 385 -13.20 15.29 -10.59
C GLY A 385 -14.24 15.83 -11.57
N THR A 386 -14.65 14.95 -12.49
CA THR A 386 -15.78 15.21 -13.40
C THR A 386 -17.02 14.47 -12.89
N GLY A 387 -18.19 15.10 -12.98
CA GLY A 387 -19.48 14.47 -12.64
C GLY A 387 -20.06 14.79 -11.26
N TRP A 388 -19.44 15.68 -10.49
CA TRP A 388 -20.03 16.25 -9.27
C TRP A 388 -20.43 17.71 -9.48
N ASP A 389 -21.56 18.10 -8.91
CA ASP A 389 -21.92 19.52 -8.82
C ASP A 389 -20.93 20.26 -7.93
N PRO A 390 -20.63 21.54 -8.22
CA PRO A 390 -19.71 22.32 -7.40
C PRO A 390 -20.21 22.42 -5.96
N LEU A 391 -19.36 22.08 -4.99
CA LEU A 391 -19.68 22.26 -3.59
C LEU A 391 -19.97 23.75 -3.30
N PRO A 392 -21.15 24.09 -2.72
CA PRO A 392 -21.46 25.46 -2.32
C PRO A 392 -20.42 26.01 -1.35
N TRP A 393 -20.23 27.33 -1.36
CA TRP A 393 -19.23 27.98 -0.52
C TRP A 393 -19.42 27.68 0.98
N SER A 394 -20.67 27.65 1.48
CA SER A 394 -20.99 27.26 2.86
C SER A 394 -20.56 25.84 3.18
N THR A 395 -20.81 24.90 2.28
CA THR A 395 -20.36 23.52 2.39
C THR A 395 -18.83 23.42 2.44
N ARG A 396 -18.11 24.21 1.64
CA ARG A 396 -16.63 24.23 1.66
C ARG A 396 -16.08 24.71 3.00
N VAL A 397 -16.64 25.79 3.56
CA VAL A 397 -16.27 26.29 4.89
C VAL A 397 -16.61 25.26 5.97
N GLN A 398 -17.74 24.57 5.84
CA GLN A 398 -18.14 23.53 6.78
C GLN A 398 -17.20 22.32 6.74
N ILE A 399 -16.77 21.90 5.54
CA ILE A 399 -15.79 20.82 5.34
C ILE A 399 -14.43 21.20 5.94
N ALA A 400 -13.99 22.45 5.78
CA ALA A 400 -12.79 22.97 6.42
C ALA A 400 -12.88 22.88 7.95
N LEU A 401 -14.01 23.34 8.53
CA LEU A 401 -14.23 23.30 9.97
C LEU A 401 -14.24 21.87 10.53
N ASP A 402 -14.91 20.95 9.84
CA ASP A 402 -14.98 19.54 10.22
C ASP A 402 -13.61 18.87 10.20
N SER A 403 -12.85 19.09 9.11
CA SER A 403 -11.48 18.57 8.98
C SER A 403 -10.57 19.13 10.08
N ALA A 404 -10.70 20.43 10.39
CA ALA A 404 -9.96 21.08 11.45
C ALA A 404 -10.28 20.50 12.85
N ARG A 405 -11.54 20.17 13.13
CA ARG A 405 -11.94 19.52 14.39
C ARG A 405 -11.37 18.11 14.53
N GLY A 406 -11.36 17.33 13.45
CA GLY A 406 -10.72 16.01 13.43
C GLY A 406 -9.23 16.08 13.75
N LEU A 407 -8.54 17.07 13.17
CA LEU A 407 -7.12 17.33 13.41
C LEU A 407 -6.83 17.88 14.81
N GLU A 408 -7.64 18.82 15.30
CA GLU A 408 -7.56 19.32 16.68
C GLU A 408 -7.67 18.18 17.70
N TYR A 409 -8.58 17.24 17.48
CA TYR A 409 -8.76 16.09 18.36
C TYR A 409 -7.48 15.25 18.48
N ILE A 410 -6.85 14.87 17.36
CA ILE A 410 -5.64 14.03 17.37
C ILE A 410 -4.35 14.77 17.80
N HIS A 411 -4.37 16.10 17.76
CA HIS A 411 -3.24 16.93 18.19
C HIS A 411 -3.31 17.32 19.67
N GLU A 412 -4.51 17.62 20.16
CA GLU A 412 -4.69 18.31 21.45
C GLU A 412 -5.49 17.50 22.48
N HIS A 413 -6.19 16.44 22.06
CA HIS A 413 -7.10 15.67 22.92
C HIS A 413 -6.73 14.17 23.01
N THR A 414 -5.60 13.77 22.45
CA THR A 414 -5.07 12.40 22.58
C THR A 414 -3.72 12.39 23.29
N VAL A 415 -3.48 11.36 24.10
CA VAL A 415 -2.18 11.09 24.71
C VAL A 415 -1.81 9.64 24.44
N PRO A 416 -0.74 9.35 23.70
CA PRO A 416 0.20 10.27 23.03
C PRO A 416 -0.44 11.11 21.89
N VAL A 417 0.27 12.16 21.45
CA VAL A 417 -0.16 13.01 20.32
C VAL A 417 0.07 12.26 19.01
N TYR A 418 -0.93 12.28 18.13
CA TYR A 418 -0.87 11.66 16.81
C TYR A 418 -0.67 12.72 15.73
N ILE A 419 0.31 12.52 14.85
CA ILE A 419 0.56 13.37 13.67
C ILE A 419 0.23 12.56 12.42
N HIS A 420 -0.74 13.01 11.64
CA HIS A 420 -1.31 12.30 10.50
C HIS A 420 -0.30 12.14 9.35
N ARG A 421 0.44 13.20 9.02
CA ARG A 421 1.48 13.30 7.97
C ARG A 421 1.02 13.13 6.51
N ASP A 422 -0.24 12.80 6.27
CA ASP A 422 -0.78 12.71 4.91
C ASP A 422 -2.15 13.40 4.76
N ILE A 423 -2.27 14.61 5.29
CA ILE A 423 -3.47 15.44 5.10
C ILE A 423 -3.48 15.98 3.67
N LYS A 424 -4.57 15.67 2.95
CA LYS A 424 -4.84 16.09 1.57
C LYS A 424 -6.33 15.90 1.26
N THR A 425 -6.81 16.53 0.21
CA THR A 425 -8.21 16.43 -0.23
C THR A 425 -8.65 15.00 -0.56
N ALA A 426 -7.75 14.13 -1.03
CA ALA A 426 -8.05 12.71 -1.27
C ALA A 426 -8.28 11.89 0.02
N ASN A 427 -7.79 12.37 1.18
CA ASN A 427 -7.92 11.73 2.49
C ASN A 427 -8.99 12.40 3.37
N ILE A 428 -9.80 13.30 2.80
CA ILE A 428 -10.96 13.90 3.47
C ILE A 428 -12.21 13.35 2.77
N LEU A 429 -12.92 12.45 3.46
CA LEU A 429 -14.14 11.85 2.95
C LEU A 429 -15.34 12.73 3.30
N ILE A 430 -16.31 12.79 2.39
CA ILE A 430 -17.54 13.57 2.52
C ILE A 430 -18.67 12.60 2.76
N ASP A 431 -19.43 12.75 3.84
CA ASP A 431 -20.57 11.89 4.16
C ASP A 431 -21.86 12.34 3.45
N LYS A 432 -22.94 11.55 3.62
CA LYS A 432 -24.26 11.84 3.02
C LYS A 432 -24.85 13.22 3.37
N ASN A 433 -24.41 13.83 4.47
CA ASN A 433 -24.84 15.14 4.94
C ASN A 433 -23.82 16.24 4.57
N PHE A 434 -22.89 15.94 3.66
CA PHE A 434 -21.78 16.81 3.27
C PHE A 434 -20.89 17.26 4.45
N ARG A 435 -20.75 16.40 5.47
CA ARG A 435 -19.81 16.57 6.58
C ARG A 435 -18.50 15.88 6.27
N ALA A 436 -17.40 16.44 6.77
CA ALA A 436 -16.07 15.91 6.47
C ALA A 436 -15.56 14.96 7.56
N LYS A 437 -14.89 13.90 7.12
CA LYS A 437 -14.17 12.93 7.95
C LYS A 437 -12.76 12.70 7.41
N VAL A 438 -11.76 12.88 8.27
CA VAL A 438 -10.35 12.60 7.93
C VAL A 438 -10.09 11.09 7.96
N ALA A 439 -9.41 10.59 6.93
CA ALA A 439 -9.15 9.17 6.67
C ALA A 439 -7.65 8.91 6.40
N ASP A 440 -7.30 7.62 6.29
CA ASP A 440 -5.97 7.10 5.92
C ASP A 440 -4.85 7.44 6.91
N PHE A 441 -4.87 6.75 8.05
CA PHE A 441 -3.90 6.93 9.13
C PHE A 441 -2.63 6.08 8.95
N GLY A 442 -2.41 5.46 7.78
CA GLY A 442 -1.29 4.56 7.51
C GLY A 442 0.10 5.20 7.67
N LEU A 443 0.18 6.52 7.51
CA LEU A 443 1.41 7.28 7.72
C LEU A 443 1.50 7.97 9.10
N THR A 444 0.56 7.73 10.01
CA THR A 444 0.54 8.41 11.30
C THR A 444 1.78 8.10 12.15
N LYS A 445 2.24 9.07 12.93
CA LYS A 445 3.33 8.91 13.89
C LYS A 445 2.94 9.41 15.27
N LEU A 446 3.48 8.75 16.29
CA LEU A 446 3.36 9.12 17.70
C LEU A 446 4.47 10.07 18.11
N THR A 447 4.11 11.09 18.88
CA THR A 447 5.08 11.93 19.59
C THR A 447 4.67 12.08 21.05
N GLU A 448 5.62 11.90 21.96
CA GLU A 448 5.42 12.23 23.37
C GLU A 448 5.42 13.75 23.55
N VAL A 449 4.55 14.25 24.41
CA VAL A 449 4.46 15.68 24.74
C VAL A 449 5.79 16.10 25.39
N GLY A 450 6.59 16.90 24.67
CA GLY A 450 7.88 17.41 25.16
C GLY A 450 9.14 16.64 24.70
N GLY A 451 9.01 15.62 23.83
CA GLY A 451 10.16 14.90 23.26
C GLY A 451 10.82 15.64 22.08
N SER A 452 12.15 15.53 21.95
CA SER A 452 12.91 16.11 20.82
C SER A 452 12.60 15.43 19.48
N SER A 453 12.61 16.20 18.38
CA SER A 453 12.39 15.69 17.02
C SER A 453 13.53 14.77 16.60
N GLN A 454 13.29 13.46 16.56
CA GLN A 454 14.21 12.53 15.91
C GLN A 454 13.98 12.53 14.39
N PRO A 455 15.03 12.61 13.56
CA PRO A 455 14.92 12.53 12.11
C PRO A 455 14.22 11.22 11.72
N THR A 456 13.18 11.30 10.89
CA THR A 456 12.45 10.12 10.43
C THR A 456 12.27 10.08 8.93
N ARG A 457 12.01 8.87 8.40
CA ARG A 457 11.68 8.64 6.99
C ARG A 457 10.71 9.71 6.49
N LEU A 458 11.12 10.43 5.45
CA LEU A 458 10.29 11.40 4.75
C LEU A 458 9.14 10.66 4.06
N VAL A 459 7.90 10.97 4.44
CA VAL A 459 6.68 10.33 3.94
C VAL A 459 5.58 11.37 3.81
N GLY A 460 4.63 11.17 2.91
CA GLY A 460 3.52 12.09 2.68
C GLY A 460 3.42 12.46 1.21
N THR A 461 2.45 13.32 0.89
CA THR A 461 2.15 13.69 -0.50
C THR A 461 2.85 14.98 -0.90
N PHE A 462 3.58 14.96 -2.02
CA PHE A 462 4.25 16.14 -2.57
C PHE A 462 3.23 17.25 -2.88
N GLY A 463 3.58 18.50 -2.58
CA GLY A 463 2.65 19.65 -2.61
C GLY A 463 1.99 19.97 -1.27
N TYR A 464 1.88 19.01 -0.36
CA TYR A 464 1.34 19.20 1.00
C TYR A 464 2.41 19.20 2.09
N MET A 465 3.63 18.75 1.76
CA MET A 465 4.74 18.69 2.72
C MET A 465 5.35 20.08 2.96
N PRO A 466 5.54 20.49 4.23
CA PRO A 466 6.20 21.75 4.54
C PRO A 466 7.72 21.66 4.31
N PRO A 467 8.38 22.81 4.07
CA PRO A 467 9.80 22.84 3.70
C PRO A 467 10.73 22.27 4.77
N GLU A 468 10.49 22.55 6.06
CA GLU A 468 11.34 22.04 7.14
C GLU A 468 11.28 20.52 7.27
N TYR A 469 10.12 19.93 7.00
CA TYR A 469 9.96 18.48 7.02
C TYR A 469 10.67 17.83 5.82
N ALA A 470 10.54 18.44 4.62
CA ALA A 470 11.23 17.97 3.42
C ALA A 470 12.75 18.09 3.50
N GLN A 471 13.28 19.12 4.17
CA GLN A 471 14.71 19.39 4.28
C GLN A 471 15.37 18.64 5.44
N TYR A 472 14.75 18.61 6.62
CA TYR A 472 15.38 18.14 7.86
C TYR A 472 14.72 16.90 8.45
N GLY A 473 13.54 16.51 7.98
CA GLY A 473 12.80 15.35 8.48
C GLY A 473 12.20 15.55 9.89
N ASP A 474 12.09 16.79 10.34
CA ASP A 474 11.52 17.18 11.64
C ASP A 474 10.03 16.90 11.69
N VAL A 475 9.58 16.11 12.66
CA VAL A 475 8.16 15.75 12.80
C VAL A 475 7.52 16.49 13.97
N SER A 476 6.47 17.26 13.68
CA SER A 476 5.63 17.94 14.67
C SER A 476 4.18 18.08 14.16
N PRO A 477 3.20 18.39 15.03
CA PRO A 477 1.83 18.69 14.60
C PRO A 477 1.74 19.81 13.56
N LYS A 478 2.75 20.68 13.48
CA LYS A 478 2.82 21.79 12.51
C LYS A 478 2.94 21.32 11.06
N ILE A 479 3.29 20.05 10.81
CA ILE A 479 3.24 19.45 9.48
C ILE A 479 1.80 19.35 8.99
N ASP A 480 0.91 18.79 9.81
CA ASP A 480 -0.50 18.64 9.48
C ASP A 480 -1.18 20.02 9.36
N VAL A 481 -0.76 21.00 10.17
CA VAL A 481 -1.24 22.39 10.04
C VAL A 481 -0.89 22.98 8.67
N TYR A 482 0.34 22.77 8.19
CA TYR A 482 0.74 23.25 6.86
C TYR A 482 -0.08 22.57 5.76
N ALA A 483 -0.18 21.24 5.79
CA ALA A 483 -0.94 20.47 4.83
C ALA A 483 -2.43 20.86 4.84
N PHE A 484 -3.00 21.15 6.01
CA PHE A 484 -4.35 21.69 6.14
C PHE A 484 -4.48 23.07 5.47
N GLY A 485 -3.48 23.95 5.60
CA GLY A 485 -3.45 25.23 4.88
C GLY A 485 -3.48 25.06 3.36
N VAL A 486 -2.80 24.04 2.82
CA VAL A 486 -2.90 23.68 1.39
C VAL A 486 -4.31 23.24 1.03
N VAL A 487 -4.95 22.39 1.84
CA VAL A 487 -6.36 21.99 1.64
C VAL A 487 -7.30 23.20 1.63
N LEU A 488 -7.07 24.22 2.47
CA LEU A 488 -7.87 25.45 2.44
C LEU A 488 -7.73 26.20 1.11
N TYR A 489 -6.52 26.27 0.54
CA TYR A 489 -6.32 26.85 -0.79
C TYR A 489 -6.99 26.05 -1.90
N GLU A 490 -7.00 24.72 -1.81
CA GLU A 490 -7.73 23.86 -2.74
C GLU A 490 -9.25 24.07 -2.63
N LEU A 491 -9.79 24.22 -1.41
CA LEU A 491 -11.20 24.56 -1.21
C LEU A 491 -11.58 25.91 -1.84
N ILE A 492 -10.69 26.90 -1.80
CA ILE A 492 -10.92 28.22 -2.42
C ILE A 492 -10.90 28.11 -3.95
N SER A 493 -9.88 27.47 -4.50
CA SER A 493 -9.55 27.58 -5.93
C SER A 493 -10.01 26.40 -6.79
N ALA A 494 -10.31 25.26 -6.16
CA ALA A 494 -10.45 23.95 -6.82
C ALA A 494 -9.28 23.61 -7.76
N LYS A 495 -8.09 24.17 -7.52
CA LYS A 495 -6.85 23.76 -8.19
C LYS A 495 -6.19 22.64 -7.38
N GLU A 496 -5.38 21.81 -8.05
CA GLU A 496 -4.53 20.85 -7.36
C GLU A 496 -3.42 21.56 -6.59
N ALA A 497 -2.92 20.94 -5.52
CA ALA A 497 -1.80 21.44 -4.73
C ALA A 497 -0.52 21.78 -5.55
N ILE A 498 -0.37 21.16 -6.73
CA ILE A 498 0.68 21.47 -7.72
C ILE A 498 0.02 21.91 -9.00
N VAL A 499 0.19 23.19 -9.35
CA VAL A 499 -0.42 23.76 -10.55
C VAL A 499 0.58 23.65 -11.70
N LYS A 500 0.20 22.92 -12.76
CA LYS A 500 0.96 22.90 -14.03
C LYS A 500 0.58 24.12 -14.85
N ALA A 501 1.44 25.13 -14.92
CA ALA A 501 1.27 26.21 -15.88
C ALA A 501 1.69 25.73 -17.29
N GLY A 502 0.83 25.91 -18.29
CA GLY A 502 1.23 25.84 -19.71
C GLY A 502 1.62 24.47 -20.28
N GLY A 503 1.31 23.34 -19.62
CA GLY A 503 1.59 22.00 -20.18
C GLY A 503 3.06 21.58 -20.19
N SER A 504 3.96 22.38 -19.60
CA SER A 504 5.37 22.05 -19.40
C SER A 504 5.66 21.73 -17.94
N ILE A 505 6.43 20.66 -17.67
CA ILE A 505 6.87 20.25 -16.32
C ILE A 505 7.82 21.30 -15.70
N LEU A 506 8.44 22.15 -16.52
CA LEU A 506 9.43 23.13 -16.08
C LEU A 506 8.84 24.36 -15.34
N GLU A 507 7.52 24.59 -15.44
CA GLU A 507 6.83 25.77 -14.87
C GLU A 507 5.76 25.38 -13.83
N SER A 508 5.94 24.25 -13.13
CA SER A 508 5.01 23.88 -12.05
C SER A 508 5.22 24.77 -10.83
N LYS A 509 4.19 25.54 -10.44
CA LYS A 509 4.19 26.34 -9.21
C LYS A 509 3.31 25.66 -8.14
N GLY A 510 3.82 25.57 -6.92
CA GLY A 510 3.02 25.10 -5.78
C GLY A 510 1.87 26.06 -5.47
N LEU A 511 0.73 25.53 -5.07
CA LEU A 511 -0.48 26.33 -4.80
C LEU A 511 -0.24 27.40 -3.73
N VAL A 512 0.60 27.11 -2.73
CA VAL A 512 1.01 28.08 -1.70
C VAL A 512 1.64 29.32 -2.31
N GLY A 513 2.64 29.16 -3.18
CA GLY A 513 3.31 30.28 -3.83
C GLY A 513 2.37 31.08 -4.75
N LEU A 514 1.36 30.43 -5.35
CA LEU A 514 0.37 31.11 -6.19
C LEU A 514 -0.52 32.04 -5.35
N PHE A 515 -0.96 31.58 -4.19
CA PHE A 515 -1.72 32.42 -3.25
C PHE A 515 -0.86 33.49 -2.58
N GLU A 516 0.43 33.21 -2.33
CA GLU A 516 1.35 34.23 -1.79
C GLU A 516 1.51 35.43 -2.73
N ASP A 517 1.67 35.21 -4.03
CA ASP A 517 1.72 36.30 -5.01
C ASP A 517 0.47 37.17 -4.94
N VAL A 518 -0.70 36.54 -4.92
CA VAL A 518 -2.01 37.22 -4.89
C VAL A 518 -2.21 37.98 -3.58
N LEU A 519 -1.87 37.36 -2.44
CA LEU A 519 -2.05 37.99 -1.12
C LEU A 519 -1.03 39.10 -0.84
N ASN A 520 0.07 39.17 -1.60
CA ASN A 520 1.07 40.23 -1.51
C ASN A 520 0.90 41.29 -2.63
N HIS A 521 -0.07 41.12 -3.52
CA HIS A 521 -0.38 42.07 -4.59
C HIS A 521 -0.92 43.40 -4.02
N PRO A 522 -0.69 44.56 -4.67
CA PRO A 522 -1.23 45.85 -4.24
C PRO A 522 -2.77 45.89 -4.15
N ASP A 523 -3.44 45.17 -5.05
CA ASP A 523 -4.88 44.89 -4.96
C ASP A 523 -5.10 43.38 -4.79
N PRO A 524 -5.09 42.88 -3.55
CA PRO A 524 -5.26 41.45 -3.29
C PRO A 524 -6.72 41.01 -3.42
N ARG A 525 -7.68 41.93 -3.40
CA ARG A 525 -9.11 41.58 -3.46
C ARG A 525 -9.49 41.17 -4.88
N GLU A 526 -9.09 41.96 -5.88
CA GLU A 526 -9.38 41.65 -7.28
C GLU A 526 -8.66 40.38 -7.73
N GLU A 527 -7.38 40.24 -7.39
CA GLU A 527 -6.58 39.05 -7.74
C GLU A 527 -7.08 37.77 -7.06
N LEU A 528 -7.59 37.88 -5.83
CA LEU A 528 -8.17 36.72 -5.14
C LEU A 528 -9.44 36.23 -5.84
N CYS A 529 -10.30 37.13 -6.35
CA CYS A 529 -11.47 36.73 -7.13
C CYS A 529 -11.08 35.92 -8.38
N LYS A 530 -9.96 36.25 -9.03
CA LYS A 530 -9.44 35.51 -10.20
C LYS A 530 -8.96 34.10 -9.85
N LEU A 531 -8.70 33.83 -8.56
CA LEU A 531 -8.25 32.53 -8.06
C LEU A 531 -9.37 31.63 -7.56
N VAL A 532 -10.53 32.18 -7.22
CA VAL A 532 -11.68 31.40 -6.73
C VAL A 532 -12.14 30.43 -7.82
N ASP A 533 -12.61 29.25 -7.39
CA ASP A 533 -13.18 28.26 -8.29
C ASP A 533 -14.25 28.90 -9.20
N PRO A 534 -14.04 28.96 -10.53
CA PRO A 534 -14.94 29.64 -11.44
C PRO A 534 -16.34 29.00 -11.48
N ARG A 535 -16.47 27.73 -11.05
CA ARG A 535 -17.76 27.03 -11.00
C ARG A 535 -18.68 27.57 -9.90
N LEU A 536 -18.17 28.37 -8.95
CA LEU A 536 -19.00 29.02 -7.93
C LEU A 536 -19.76 30.25 -8.47
N GLY A 537 -19.37 30.79 -9.63
CA GLY A 537 -19.94 32.05 -10.15
C GLY A 537 -19.79 33.18 -9.11
N ASP A 538 -20.86 33.94 -8.86
CA ASP A 538 -20.88 34.97 -7.83
C ASP A 538 -21.37 34.47 -6.45
N SER A 539 -21.50 33.15 -6.27
CA SER A 539 -22.15 32.53 -5.10
C SER A 539 -21.21 32.38 -3.90
N TYR A 540 -20.45 33.43 -3.58
CA TYR A 540 -19.58 33.47 -2.40
C TYR A 540 -19.37 34.91 -1.87
N PRO A 541 -19.37 35.10 -0.53
CA PRO A 541 -18.94 36.36 0.06
C PRO A 541 -17.42 36.46 0.03
N ILE A 542 -16.89 37.38 -0.78
CA ILE A 542 -15.44 37.62 -0.95
C ILE A 542 -14.70 37.91 0.36
N ASP A 543 -15.34 38.50 1.37
CA ASP A 543 -14.72 38.67 2.70
C ASP A 543 -14.53 37.35 3.44
N SER A 544 -15.41 36.36 3.23
CA SER A 544 -15.22 34.99 3.74
C SER A 544 -14.06 34.31 3.02
N VAL A 545 -14.00 34.41 1.69
CA VAL A 545 -12.87 33.90 0.90
C VAL A 545 -11.54 34.49 1.38
N ARG A 546 -11.49 35.81 1.55
CA ARG A 546 -10.29 36.52 2.03
C ARG A 546 -9.85 36.04 3.41
N LYS A 547 -10.77 35.90 4.36
CA LYS A 547 -10.45 35.41 5.71
C LYS A 547 -9.99 33.95 5.68
N LEU A 548 -10.59 33.09 4.83
CA LEU A 548 -10.15 31.71 4.66
C LEU A 548 -8.74 31.64 4.04
N ALA A 549 -8.46 32.48 3.05
CA ALA A 549 -7.13 32.61 2.44
C ALA A 549 -6.08 33.13 3.44
N GLN A 550 -6.45 34.05 4.33
CA GLN A 550 -5.59 34.54 5.40
C GLN A 550 -5.29 33.45 6.43
N LEU A 551 -6.28 32.63 6.81
CA LEU A 551 -6.06 31.47 7.66
C LEU A 551 -5.13 30.46 6.98
N ALA A 552 -5.35 30.16 5.70
CA ALA A 552 -4.48 29.31 4.90
C ALA A 552 -3.03 29.84 4.89
N LYS A 553 -2.82 31.14 4.67
CA LYS A 553 -1.50 31.80 4.74
C LYS A 553 -0.84 31.66 6.11
N ALA A 554 -1.62 31.76 7.19
CA ALA A 554 -1.11 31.54 8.54
C ALA A 554 -0.70 30.07 8.77
N CYS A 555 -1.49 29.13 8.26
CA CYS A 555 -1.20 27.69 8.29
C CYS A 555 0.05 27.32 7.47
N THR A 556 0.30 27.97 6.33
CA THR A 556 1.41 27.64 5.42
C THR A 556 2.68 28.48 5.64
N GLN A 557 2.82 29.15 6.78
CA GLN A 557 4.05 29.91 7.10
C GLN A 557 5.30 29.03 7.00
N GLU A 558 6.39 29.54 6.42
CA GLU A 558 7.65 28.80 6.33
C GLU A 558 8.17 28.41 7.72
N ASN A 559 8.14 29.34 8.68
CA ASN A 559 8.52 29.06 10.05
C ASN A 559 7.39 28.31 10.78
N PRO A 560 7.58 27.05 11.21
CA PRO A 560 6.54 26.24 11.85
C PRO A 560 6.06 26.82 13.18
N ILE A 561 6.87 27.61 13.88
CA ILE A 561 6.49 28.25 15.15
C ILE A 561 5.37 29.27 14.94
N LEU A 562 5.39 29.98 13.80
CA LEU A 562 4.40 31.01 13.47
C LEU A 562 3.05 30.45 13.01
N ARG A 563 2.99 29.16 12.63
CA ARG A 563 1.75 28.50 12.26
C ARG A 563 0.80 28.44 13.46
N PRO A 564 -0.53 28.60 13.31
CA PRO A 564 -1.47 28.42 14.40
C PRO A 564 -1.48 26.97 14.91
N SER A 565 -2.08 26.71 16.09
CA SER A 565 -2.52 25.36 16.44
C SER A 565 -3.82 25.03 15.72
N MET A 566 -4.20 23.74 15.68
CA MET A 566 -5.48 23.35 15.09
C MET A 566 -6.67 23.88 15.89
N ARG A 567 -6.59 24.00 17.22
CA ARG A 567 -7.60 24.72 18.02
C ARG A 567 -7.80 26.16 17.55
N SER A 568 -6.72 26.91 17.32
CA SER A 568 -6.82 28.29 16.81
C SER A 568 -7.43 28.33 15.40
N ALA A 569 -7.10 27.36 14.54
CA ALA A 569 -7.72 27.24 13.22
C ALA A 569 -9.23 26.94 13.31
N VAL A 570 -9.64 26.06 14.23
CA VAL A 570 -11.06 25.76 14.50
C VAL A 570 -11.82 27.01 14.94
N VAL A 571 -11.27 27.81 15.86
CA VAL A 571 -11.89 29.07 16.31
C VAL A 571 -12.07 30.06 15.16
N ALA A 572 -11.05 30.21 14.30
CA ALA A 572 -11.15 31.06 13.12
C ALA A 572 -12.24 30.59 12.15
N LEU A 573 -12.34 29.28 11.91
CA LEU A 573 -13.34 28.67 11.04
C LEU A 573 -14.76 28.73 11.61
N MET A 574 -14.92 28.58 12.93
CA MET A 574 -16.23 28.76 13.59
C MET A 574 -16.75 30.19 13.39
N THR A 575 -15.87 31.19 13.53
CA THR A 575 -16.23 32.60 13.30
C THR A 575 -16.64 32.86 11.85
N LEU A 576 -16.04 32.15 10.90
CA LEU A 576 -16.42 32.19 9.49
C LEU A 576 -17.78 31.55 9.25
N SER A 577 -17.99 30.35 9.79
CA SER A 577 -19.25 29.61 9.67
C SER A 577 -20.43 30.40 10.23
N SER A 578 -20.29 30.97 11.44
CA SER A 578 -21.37 31.75 12.06
C SER A 578 -21.73 33.01 11.27
N SER A 579 -20.75 33.65 10.62
CA SER A 579 -21.01 34.80 9.75
C SER A 579 -21.73 34.45 8.45
N MET A 580 -21.81 33.15 8.12
CA MET A 580 -22.51 32.65 6.94
C MET A 580 -23.92 32.19 7.25
N ASP A 581 -24.20 31.73 8.47
CA ASP A 581 -25.57 31.43 8.92
C ASP A 581 -26.45 32.70 8.90
N ASP A 582 -25.85 33.88 9.14
CA ASP A 582 -26.51 35.19 8.96
C ASP A 582 -26.76 35.55 7.47
N TRP A 583 -26.03 34.91 6.54
CA TRP A 583 -26.22 35.07 5.09
C TRP A 583 -27.20 34.04 4.51
N ASP A 584 -27.34 32.88 5.16
CA ASP A 584 -28.26 31.80 4.77
C ASP A 584 -29.71 32.03 5.26
N VAL A 585 -30.08 33.29 5.51
CA VAL A 585 -31.49 33.70 5.64
C VAL A 585 -32.09 33.78 4.24
N GLY A 586 -32.52 32.64 3.73
CA GLY A 586 -33.47 32.58 2.62
C GLY A 586 -34.74 33.36 2.97
N SER A 587 -34.82 34.64 2.57
CA SER A 587 -36.08 35.41 2.62
C SER A 587 -36.21 36.52 1.57
N PHE A 588 -35.38 36.53 0.52
CA PHE A 588 -35.57 37.50 -0.59
C PHE A 588 -36.58 37.07 -1.66
N TYR A 589 -37.11 35.84 -1.62
CA TYR A 589 -38.22 35.41 -2.49
C TYR A 589 -39.16 34.46 -1.75
N GLU A 590 -40.08 35.01 -0.95
CA GLU A 590 -41.49 34.59 -0.82
C GLU A 590 -42.16 35.30 0.37
N ASN A 591 -42.59 36.55 0.14
CA ASN A 591 -43.85 37.06 0.69
C ASN A 591 -44.16 38.45 0.12
N GLN A 592 -45.21 38.54 -0.70
CA GLN A 592 -45.85 39.80 -1.10
C GLN A 592 -46.57 40.51 0.09
N GLY A 593 -46.18 40.24 1.33
CA GLY A 593 -46.75 40.85 2.54
C GLY A 593 -45.89 41.96 3.18
N LEU A 594 -44.64 42.16 2.74
CA LEU A 594 -43.71 43.09 3.39
C LEU A 594 -43.37 44.37 2.59
N VAL A 595 -44.00 44.57 1.43
CA VAL A 595 -43.91 45.85 0.69
C VAL A 595 -44.79 46.94 1.34
N SER A 596 -45.70 46.59 2.25
CA SER A 596 -46.58 47.54 2.95
C SER A 596 -46.03 48.09 4.27
N LEU A 597 -44.81 47.72 4.69
CA LEU A 597 -44.20 48.21 5.95
C LEU A 597 -43.04 49.21 5.75
N MET A 598 -42.69 49.54 4.50
CA MET A 598 -41.71 50.60 4.20
C MET A 598 -42.28 51.79 3.40
N SER A 599 -43.61 51.93 3.34
CA SER A 599 -44.23 53.16 2.87
C SER A 599 -45.19 53.69 3.94
N GLY A 600 -44.74 54.68 4.71
CA GLY A 600 -45.64 55.41 5.59
C GLY A 600 -45.00 56.12 6.76
N ARG A 601 -44.52 57.34 6.48
CA ARG A 601 -44.15 58.44 7.40
C ARG A 601 -42.76 58.41 8.01
#